data_AF-A0A423TVM4-F1
#
_entry.id   AF-A0A423TVM4-F1
#
_cell.length_a   1.000
_cell.length_b   1.000
_cell.length_c   1.000
_cell.angle_alpha   90.00
_cell.angle_beta   90.00
_cell.angle_gamma   90.00
#
_symmetry.space_group_name_H-M   'P 1'
#
loop_
_entity.id
_entity.type
_entity.pdbx_description
1 polymer ?
#
loop_
_entity_poly.entity_id
_entity_poly.type
_entity_poly.pdbx_seq_one_letter_code
_entity_poly.pdbx_strand_id
1 'polypeptide(L)'
;MNLKGALILTELLTMLGVLLARVTLDLSNVTAPEHVRALEEFTIKAFLAVPSTSTFRLKMNRNALKGMSHLVDTSKLRAGLPEGAEVSMFNVFTDKQDQQIFPSINEGELRAKLSSLDEEQFELMKHVFSGNYTETFTIAPSDTDFEQSLQVMYALRTRWSTDPTPDPKVAPEHLRHMMETVFTVGRNHETDPLDKFSVVLYITQKFDSLGLMVVDHVFSAAEYIFWFDQPLQGVNIIGILAGEVWGTADDKPVILGAHMDTVPGTPGFDDNGSGLAALVEAARVLATSGCSFRHSIFFVAFDLEELGTQGSTMFVKDYLTRSIMDKFGITEITGAFVVDCIANWDPTPGSQDFPPTWAAYLPDNARSIERHNHTGDFAGVLYRSQVDGRLAYTLSHYYNDLGHDQYRLELMGLQELGAEMPNATILKNHFDFIRSDHIRFWYLNDTDNSPTMPAVLITDMGPYRGRMRQCYHLACDDAETGFSDLGLVTKVTQSLVWTIADLAKGRCGPRGRLSVPTLFALMGGTLRQDLDQRIPIASIQDAMEVLHFLGLLPPVDTQPT
;
A
#
# COMPACT_ATOMS: atom_id res chain seq x y z
N MET A 1 21.81 21.10 15.55
CA MET A 1 20.91 20.74 14.43
C MET A 1 19.47 20.76 14.97
N ASN A 2 18.51 21.37 14.28
CA ASN A 2 17.08 21.25 14.66
C ASN A 2 16.49 19.96 14.06
N LEU A 3 15.30 19.55 14.51
CA LEU A 3 14.65 18.31 14.07
C LEU A 3 14.53 18.22 12.54
N LYS A 4 14.27 19.35 11.88
CA LYS A 4 14.20 19.50 10.43
C LYS A 4 15.52 19.17 9.74
N GLY A 5 16.64 19.70 10.24
CA GLY A 5 17.96 19.37 9.72
C GLY A 5 18.31 17.89 9.94
N ALA A 6 17.98 17.35 11.12
CA ALA A 6 18.24 15.95 11.45
C ALA A 6 17.47 14.99 10.52
N LEU A 7 16.20 15.27 10.24
CA LEU A 7 15.38 14.51 9.29
C LEU A 7 15.95 14.55 7.87
N ILE A 8 16.37 15.72 7.38
CA ILE A 8 16.95 15.89 6.04
C ILE A 8 18.28 15.14 5.89
N LEU A 9 19.17 15.22 6.89
CA LEU A 9 20.45 14.51 6.86
C LEU A 9 20.24 12.99 6.94
N THR A 10 19.22 12.54 7.67
CA THR A 10 18.91 11.11 7.80
C THR A 10 18.37 10.56 6.48
N GLU A 11 17.45 11.26 5.82
CA GLU A 11 16.96 10.91 4.48
C GLU A 11 18.10 10.88 3.45
N LEU A 12 19.01 11.86 3.48
CA LEU A 12 20.20 11.85 2.64
C LEU A 12 21.11 10.62 2.91
N LEU A 13 21.24 10.18 4.16
CA LEU A 13 22.07 9.03 4.53
C LEU A 13 21.41 7.69 4.17
N THR A 14 20.08 7.57 4.25
CA THR A 14 19.34 6.39 3.76
C THR A 14 19.32 6.31 2.24
N MET A 15 19.19 7.45 1.55
CA MET A 15 19.19 7.52 0.09
C MET A 15 20.56 7.22 -0.55
N LEU A 16 21.66 7.52 0.14
CA LEU A 16 22.99 7.41 -0.44
C LEU A 16 23.53 5.97 -0.52
N GLY A 17 23.00 5.01 0.25
CA GLY A 17 23.36 3.59 0.11
C GLY A 17 24.88 3.29 0.07
N VAL A 18 25.73 4.13 0.70
CA VAL A 18 27.19 4.00 0.57
C VAL A 18 27.74 3.07 1.65
N LEU A 19 28.41 2.01 1.19
CA LEU A 19 29.33 1.19 1.99
C LEU A 19 30.37 2.06 2.73
N LEU A 20 30.47 1.86 4.04
CA LEU A 20 31.46 2.42 4.98
C LEU A 20 31.35 3.93 5.24
N ALA A 21 30.50 4.30 6.20
CA ALA A 21 30.51 5.63 6.80
C ALA A 21 30.87 5.59 8.30
N ARG A 22 31.76 6.48 8.73
CA ARG A 22 31.94 6.82 10.14
C ARG A 22 31.07 8.03 10.46
N VAL A 23 29.97 7.83 11.17
CA VAL A 23 28.99 8.91 11.44
C VAL A 23 29.10 9.35 12.89
N THR A 24 29.30 10.65 13.12
CA THR A 24 29.30 11.25 14.47
C THR A 24 28.10 12.17 14.62
N LEU A 25 27.21 11.86 15.56
CA LEU A 25 26.04 12.66 15.91
C LEU A 25 26.32 13.43 17.21
N ASP A 26 26.37 14.76 17.13
CA ASP A 26 26.60 15.65 18.28
C ASP A 26 25.29 16.31 18.74
N LEU A 27 24.76 15.77 19.84
CA LEU A 27 23.54 16.22 20.52
C LEU A 27 23.85 17.05 21.78
N SER A 28 25.09 17.50 21.97
CA SER A 28 25.50 18.26 23.16
C SER A 28 24.71 19.57 23.40
N ASN A 29 24.03 20.07 22.37
CA ASN A 29 23.18 21.26 22.42
C ASN A 29 21.69 20.97 22.61
N VAL A 30 21.26 19.70 22.70
CA VAL A 30 19.86 19.33 22.99
C VAL A 30 19.68 19.28 24.50
N THR A 31 18.91 20.21 25.06
CA THR A 31 18.77 20.40 26.52
C THR A 31 17.41 20.01 27.08
N ALA A 32 16.42 19.74 26.22
CA ALA A 32 15.05 19.40 26.59
C ALA A 32 14.86 17.87 26.69
N PRO A 33 14.51 17.30 27.87
CA PRO A 33 14.45 15.86 28.10
C PRO A 33 13.52 15.07 27.15
N GLU A 34 12.38 15.65 26.79
CA GLU A 34 11.38 15.08 25.88
C GLU A 34 11.91 14.94 24.45
N HIS A 35 12.70 15.91 23.98
CA HIS A 35 13.35 15.86 22.67
C HIS A 35 14.50 14.86 22.64
N VAL A 36 15.18 14.67 23.77
CA VAL A 36 16.24 13.64 23.89
C VAL A 36 15.63 12.24 23.79
N ARG A 37 14.50 11.99 24.46
CA ARG A 37 13.79 10.70 24.43
C ARG A 37 13.24 10.36 23.04
N ALA A 38 12.62 11.33 22.37
CA ALA A 38 12.14 11.16 20.99
C ALA A 38 13.28 10.93 20.00
N LEU A 39 14.40 11.64 20.16
CA LEU A 39 15.58 11.39 19.33
C LEU A 39 16.19 10.02 19.62
N GLU A 40 16.21 9.54 20.86
CA GLU A 40 16.81 8.25 21.23
C GLU A 40 16.05 7.08 20.61
N GLU A 41 14.71 7.01 20.77
CA GLU A 41 13.89 5.98 20.13
C GLU A 41 13.97 6.02 18.60
N PHE A 42 13.97 7.22 18.03
CA PHE A 42 14.04 7.42 16.58
C PHE A 42 15.41 7.06 16.00
N THR A 43 16.47 7.46 16.70
CA THR A 43 17.86 7.18 16.31
C THR A 43 18.13 5.68 16.41
N ILE A 44 17.68 4.99 17.47
CA ILE A 44 17.81 3.53 17.62
C ILE A 44 17.06 2.78 16.49
N LYS A 45 15.87 3.25 16.08
CA LYS A 45 15.13 2.68 14.95
C LYS A 45 15.86 2.85 13.61
N ALA A 46 16.42 4.04 13.37
CA ALA A 46 17.27 4.27 12.19
C ALA A 46 18.56 3.45 12.23
N PHE A 47 19.14 3.23 13.42
CA PHE A 47 20.34 2.42 13.65
C PHE A 47 20.15 0.94 13.29
N LEU A 48 18.98 0.37 13.57
CA LEU A 48 18.66 -1.03 13.28
C LEU A 48 18.38 -1.30 11.79
N ALA A 49 18.17 -0.26 10.99
CA ALA A 49 17.82 -0.36 9.58
C ALA A 49 19.04 -0.33 8.62
N VAL A 50 20.26 -0.13 9.13
CA VAL A 50 21.48 0.04 8.31
C VAL A 50 22.41 -1.19 8.43
N PRO A 51 22.98 -1.71 7.33
CA PRO A 51 23.84 -2.90 7.36
C PRO A 51 25.17 -2.74 8.16
N SER A 52 25.71 -3.89 8.60
CA SER A 52 26.58 -4.11 9.77
C SER A 52 28.05 -3.62 9.75
N THR A 53 28.47 -2.71 8.86
CA THR A 53 29.90 -2.34 8.72
C THR A 53 30.26 -0.90 9.10
N SER A 54 29.32 -0.10 9.60
CA SER A 54 29.52 1.32 9.91
C SER A 54 29.90 1.56 11.38
N THR A 55 30.81 2.53 11.64
CA THR A 55 31.19 2.94 13.01
C THR A 55 30.51 4.25 13.40
N PHE A 56 29.86 4.29 14.55
CA PHE A 56 29.05 5.44 14.96
C PHE A 56 29.50 6.04 16.30
N ARG A 57 29.46 7.36 16.40
CA ARG A 57 29.80 8.11 17.62
C ARG A 57 28.64 9.02 18.02
N LEU A 58 28.19 8.91 19.26
CA LEU A 58 27.14 9.76 19.83
C LEU A 58 27.74 10.64 20.93
N LYS A 59 27.56 11.96 20.82
CA LYS A 59 28.04 12.94 21.81
C LYS A 59 26.85 13.65 22.44
N MET A 60 26.76 13.64 23.78
CA MET A 60 25.60 14.14 24.53
C MET A 60 26.02 15.00 25.73
N ASN A 61 25.10 15.83 26.22
CA ASN A 61 25.32 16.70 27.39
C ASN A 61 25.07 15.94 28.72
N ARG A 62 26.05 15.99 29.64
CA ARG A 62 26.00 15.28 30.93
C ARG A 62 24.86 15.74 31.85
N ASN A 63 24.39 16.99 31.73
CA ASN A 63 23.29 17.49 32.55
C ASN A 63 21.92 16.98 32.09
N ALA A 64 21.77 16.65 30.80
CA ALA A 64 20.58 15.95 30.30
C ALA A 64 20.50 14.51 30.87
N LEU A 65 21.64 13.84 31.05
CA LEU A 65 21.74 12.48 31.58
C LEU A 65 21.54 12.36 33.10
N LYS A 66 21.70 13.45 33.87
CA LYS A 66 21.58 13.42 35.34
C LYS A 66 20.16 13.15 35.86
N GLY A 67 19.12 13.38 35.06
CA GLY A 67 17.73 13.03 35.39
C GLY A 67 17.35 11.58 35.07
N MET A 68 18.27 10.81 34.47
CA MET A 68 17.98 9.52 33.81
C MET A 68 18.78 8.34 34.39
N SER A 69 19.28 8.47 35.63
CA SER A 69 20.13 7.43 36.25
C SER A 69 19.47 6.04 36.41
N HIS A 70 18.15 5.95 36.22
CA HIS A 70 17.38 4.69 36.26
C HIS A 70 17.06 4.11 34.87
N LEU A 71 17.33 4.86 33.80
CA LEU A 71 16.90 4.53 32.42
C LEU A 71 18.05 4.09 31.50
N VAL A 72 19.31 4.38 31.86
CA VAL A 72 20.46 4.01 31.04
C VAL A 72 21.04 2.68 31.52
N ASP A 73 20.38 1.58 31.14
CA ASP A 73 21.01 0.27 31.20
C ASP A 73 21.90 0.08 29.97
N THR A 74 23.15 0.53 30.07
CA THR A 74 24.17 0.39 29.02
C THR A 74 24.39 -1.07 28.56
N SER A 75 23.93 -2.06 29.32
CA SER A 75 23.98 -3.47 28.92
C SER A 75 22.93 -3.83 27.88
N LYS A 76 21.73 -3.21 27.90
CA LYS A 76 20.68 -3.40 26.89
C LYS A 76 21.02 -2.75 25.55
N LEU A 77 21.72 -1.62 25.58
CA LEU A 77 22.26 -0.95 24.38
C LEU A 77 23.31 -1.80 23.65
N ARG A 78 24.03 -2.69 24.35
CA ARG A 78 25.00 -3.62 23.72
C ARG A 78 24.37 -4.91 23.20
N ALA A 79 23.24 -5.34 23.76
CA ALA A 79 22.61 -6.61 23.40
C ALA A 79 21.93 -6.62 22.02
N GLY A 80 21.63 -5.45 21.44
CA GLY A 80 21.01 -5.31 20.13
C GLY A 80 21.96 -4.87 19.00
N LEU A 81 23.26 -4.78 19.25
CA LEU A 81 24.25 -4.31 18.27
C LEU A 81 25.00 -5.49 17.62
N PRO A 82 25.36 -5.40 16.33
CA PRO A 82 26.18 -6.41 15.67
C PRO A 82 27.57 -6.57 16.33
N GLU A 83 28.14 -7.78 16.23
CA GLU A 83 29.46 -8.12 16.76
C GLU A 83 30.54 -7.20 16.13
N GLY A 84 31.18 -6.35 16.95
CA GLY A 84 32.19 -5.37 16.50
C GLY A 84 31.82 -3.88 16.65
N ALA A 85 30.60 -3.56 17.08
CA ALA A 85 30.19 -2.17 17.35
C ALA A 85 30.85 -1.60 18.63
N GLU A 86 31.68 -0.57 18.51
CA GLU A 86 32.22 0.17 19.67
C GLU A 86 31.33 1.38 20.02
N VAL A 87 30.71 1.34 21.21
CA VAL A 87 30.02 2.50 21.79
C VAL A 87 30.96 3.21 22.77
N SER A 88 31.44 4.40 22.40
CA SER A 88 32.29 5.24 23.26
C SER A 88 31.56 6.51 23.68
N MET A 89 31.28 6.67 24.98
CA MET A 89 30.74 7.91 25.55
C MET A 89 31.89 8.78 26.08
N PHE A 90 32.13 9.93 25.46
CA PHE A 90 33.11 10.91 25.94
C PHE A 90 32.46 12.13 26.57
N ASN A 91 33.16 12.72 27.54
CA ASN A 91 32.65 13.72 28.45
C ASN A 91 33.63 14.88 28.47
N VAL A 92 33.43 15.96 27.70
CA VAL A 92 34.39 17.08 27.68
C VAL A 92 33.72 18.44 27.41
N PHE A 93 34.21 19.43 28.16
CA PHE A 93 33.89 20.85 28.19
C PHE A 93 34.17 21.61 26.88
N THR A 94 33.56 22.79 26.77
CA THR A 94 33.92 23.84 25.81
C THR A 94 35.40 24.20 25.94
N ASP A 95 36.18 24.03 24.87
CA ASP A 95 37.30 24.93 24.61
C ASP A 95 37.51 25.16 23.12
N LYS A 96 37.92 26.38 22.81
CA LYS A 96 38.20 26.88 21.47
C LYS A 96 39.58 26.37 21.04
N GLN A 97 39.62 25.29 20.26
CA GLN A 97 40.67 24.99 19.27
C GLN A 97 40.47 23.55 18.82
N ASP A 98 39.99 23.35 17.58
CA ASP A 98 40.47 22.24 16.75
C ASP A 98 40.29 22.62 15.29
N GLN A 99 41.44 22.70 14.62
CA GLN A 99 41.60 22.98 13.19
C GLN A 99 41.28 21.73 12.37
N GLN A 100 40.74 21.97 11.17
CA GLN A 100 40.85 21.22 9.92
C GLN A 100 41.21 19.73 10.00
N ILE A 101 40.25 18.87 9.64
CA ILE A 101 40.52 17.56 9.05
C ILE A 101 39.58 17.35 7.86
N PHE A 102 40.01 17.82 6.69
CA PHE A 102 39.65 17.22 5.40
C PHE A 102 40.90 17.31 4.52
N PRO A 103 41.46 16.20 4.00
CA PRO A 103 42.32 16.31 2.84
C PRO A 103 41.46 16.80 1.69
N SER A 104 41.91 17.85 1.02
CA SER A 104 41.31 18.40 -0.20
C SER A 104 41.02 17.27 -1.17
N ILE A 105 39.74 16.95 -1.38
CA ILE A 105 39.33 16.05 -2.46
C ILE A 105 39.72 16.76 -3.75
N ASN A 106 40.57 16.12 -4.54
CA ASN A 106 40.98 16.64 -5.83
C ASN A 106 39.74 16.70 -6.74
N GLU A 107 39.44 17.87 -7.28
CA GLU A 107 38.26 18.12 -8.14
C GLU A 107 38.21 17.17 -9.36
N GLY A 108 39.37 16.74 -9.84
CA GLY A 108 39.47 15.72 -10.89
C GLY A 108 38.99 14.32 -10.45
N GLU A 109 39.25 13.93 -9.20
CA GLU A 109 38.75 12.66 -8.64
C GLU A 109 37.24 12.71 -8.36
N LEU A 110 36.75 13.87 -7.92
CA LEU A 110 35.32 14.08 -7.66
C LEU A 110 34.52 14.06 -8.97
N ARG A 111 35.02 14.69 -10.04
CA ARG A 111 34.43 14.59 -11.38
C ARG A 111 34.46 13.18 -11.96
N ALA A 112 35.54 12.44 -11.74
CA ALA A 112 35.65 11.07 -12.24
C ALA A 112 34.64 10.13 -11.57
N LYS A 113 34.28 10.37 -10.30
CA LYS A 113 33.28 9.57 -9.57
C LYS A 113 31.84 10.03 -9.78
N LEU A 114 31.63 11.27 -10.19
CA LEU A 114 30.32 11.89 -10.39
C LEU A 114 30.10 12.28 -11.85
N SER A 115 30.63 11.47 -12.77
CA SER A 115 30.63 11.77 -14.21
C SER A 115 29.25 11.80 -14.85
N SER A 116 28.21 11.41 -14.11
CA SER A 116 26.80 11.43 -14.54
C SER A 116 26.09 12.75 -14.23
N LEU A 117 26.71 13.67 -13.48
CA LEU A 117 26.13 14.97 -13.14
C LEU A 117 26.50 16.00 -14.20
N ASP A 118 25.54 16.87 -14.54
CA ASP A 118 25.83 18.04 -15.36
C ASP A 118 26.57 19.12 -14.54
N GLU A 119 27.05 20.15 -15.23
CA GLU A 119 27.92 21.17 -14.65
C GLU A 119 27.22 21.99 -13.54
N GLU A 120 25.91 22.19 -13.67
CA GLU A 120 25.09 22.94 -12.71
C GLU A 120 24.83 22.08 -11.46
N GLN A 121 24.59 20.78 -11.64
CA GLN A 121 24.45 19.78 -10.58
C GLN A 121 25.75 19.53 -9.82
N PHE A 122 26.88 19.48 -10.53
CA PHE A 122 28.20 19.31 -9.93
C PHE A 122 28.59 20.50 -9.07
N GLU A 123 28.34 21.73 -9.54
CA GLU A 123 28.61 22.95 -8.77
C GLU A 123 27.64 23.09 -7.58
N LEU A 124 26.37 22.70 -7.70
CA LEU A 124 25.44 22.65 -6.57
C LEU A 124 25.91 21.67 -5.49
N MET A 125 26.37 20.47 -5.87
CA MET A 125 26.96 19.50 -4.94
C MET A 125 28.20 20.06 -4.27
N LYS A 126 29.13 20.65 -5.04
CA LYS A 126 30.34 21.28 -4.52
C LYS A 126 30.01 22.41 -3.53
N HIS A 127 28.95 23.17 -3.78
CA HIS A 127 28.45 24.22 -2.86
C HIS A 127 27.90 23.65 -1.54
N VAL A 128 27.19 22.53 -1.60
CA VAL A 128 26.67 21.81 -0.42
C VAL A 128 27.79 21.20 0.42
N PHE A 129 28.85 20.68 -0.20
CA PHE A 129 29.98 20.04 0.48
C PHE A 129 31.06 21.03 1.00
N SER A 130 31.12 22.26 0.48
CA SER A 130 32.17 23.24 0.82
C SER A 130 31.87 24.14 2.04
N GLY A 131 30.72 23.94 2.69
CA GLY A 131 30.51 24.38 4.08
C GLY A 131 30.67 25.88 4.34
N ASN A 132 29.59 26.64 4.18
CA ASN A 132 29.24 27.74 5.07
C ASN A 132 27.81 28.21 4.77
N TYR A 133 26.83 27.70 5.53
CA TYR A 133 25.51 28.32 5.59
C TYR A 133 25.13 28.54 7.06
N THR A 134 25.20 29.80 7.48
CA THR A 134 24.49 30.33 8.66
C THR A 134 23.46 31.32 8.14
N GLU A 135 22.23 30.88 7.95
CA GLU A 135 21.07 31.78 7.91
C GLU A 135 20.01 31.29 8.89
N THR A 136 19.41 32.25 9.58
CA THR A 136 18.36 32.03 10.56
C THR A 136 17.04 32.35 9.87
N PHE A 137 16.31 31.32 9.43
CA PHE A 137 14.96 31.51 8.92
C PHE A 137 13.99 31.61 10.09
N THR A 138 13.33 32.77 10.21
CA THR A 138 12.18 32.94 11.11
C THR A 138 10.95 33.01 10.22
N ILE A 139 10.11 31.98 10.23
CA ILE A 139 8.84 31.93 9.50
C ILE A 139 7.75 31.58 10.51
N ALA A 140 6.69 32.39 10.51
CA ALA A 140 5.53 32.27 11.38
C ALA A 140 4.59 31.13 10.91
N PRO A 141 3.78 30.55 11.82
CA PRO A 141 2.99 29.37 11.52
C PRO A 141 1.72 29.72 10.73
N SER A 142 1.62 29.22 9.51
CA SER A 142 0.35 28.99 8.83
C SER A 142 0.42 27.67 8.05
N ASP A 143 -0.63 26.86 8.17
CA ASP A 143 -0.79 25.44 7.77
C ASP A 143 -0.57 25.09 6.28
N THR A 144 -0.02 25.99 5.47
CA THR A 144 0.21 25.79 4.03
C THR A 144 1.56 25.16 3.67
N ASP A 145 2.53 25.17 4.60
CA ASP A 145 3.92 24.75 4.32
C ASP A 145 4.16 23.23 4.37
N PHE A 146 3.29 22.46 5.03
CA PHE A 146 3.46 21.00 5.15
C PHE A 146 3.06 20.27 3.85
N GLU A 147 1.93 20.67 3.25
CA GLU A 147 1.40 20.12 1.98
C GLU A 147 2.34 20.44 0.80
N GLN A 148 2.91 21.65 0.74
CA GLN A 148 3.90 22.01 -0.27
C GLN A 148 5.21 21.22 -0.10
N SER A 149 5.62 20.95 1.14
CA SER A 149 6.80 20.14 1.42
C SER A 149 6.60 18.68 1.01
N LEU A 150 5.40 18.11 1.22
CA LEU A 150 5.02 16.77 0.74
C LEU A 150 5.02 16.68 -0.79
N GLN A 151 4.47 17.69 -1.49
CA GLN A 151 4.49 17.75 -2.95
C GLN A 151 5.91 17.82 -3.53
N VAL A 152 6.81 18.59 -2.91
CA VAL A 152 8.21 18.68 -3.33
C VAL A 152 8.96 17.37 -3.06
N MET A 153 8.75 16.75 -1.90
CA MET A 153 9.33 15.43 -1.58
C MET A 153 8.84 14.34 -2.53
N TYR A 154 7.55 14.34 -2.87
CA TYR A 154 6.96 13.42 -3.85
C TYR A 154 7.54 13.64 -5.26
N ALA A 155 7.67 14.89 -5.71
CA ALA A 155 8.24 15.24 -7.01
C ALA A 155 9.75 14.90 -7.12
N LEU A 156 10.49 14.91 -6.00
CA LEU A 156 11.89 14.48 -5.95
C LEU A 156 12.01 12.95 -5.93
N ARG A 157 11.19 12.25 -5.15
CA ARG A 157 11.21 10.77 -5.00
C ARG A 157 10.80 10.05 -6.29
N THR A 158 9.78 10.54 -6.98
CA THR A 158 9.34 10.02 -8.30
C THR A 158 10.38 10.22 -9.41
N ARG A 159 11.21 11.27 -9.31
CA ARG A 159 12.20 11.64 -10.34
C ARG A 159 13.55 10.95 -10.14
N TRP A 160 13.80 10.35 -8.98
CA TRP A 160 15.07 9.69 -8.61
C TRP A 160 14.99 8.18 -8.41
N SER A 161 13.82 7.56 -8.61
CA SER A 161 13.75 6.10 -8.75
C SER A 161 14.57 5.66 -9.97
N THR A 162 15.75 5.13 -9.72
CA THR A 162 16.71 4.63 -10.71
C THR A 162 16.68 3.11 -10.81
N ASP A 163 15.62 2.48 -10.30
CA ASP A 163 15.48 1.02 -10.36
C ASP A 163 15.17 0.60 -11.82
N PRO A 164 15.88 -0.41 -12.36
CA PRO A 164 15.67 -0.89 -13.72
C PRO A 164 14.23 -1.39 -13.86
N THR A 165 13.48 -0.77 -14.78
CA THR A 165 12.10 -1.12 -15.23
C THR A 165 11.48 -2.31 -14.48
N PRO A 166 10.90 -2.08 -13.29
CA PRO A 166 10.23 -3.13 -12.55
C PRO A 166 9.11 -3.76 -13.39
N ASP A 167 9.04 -5.09 -13.40
CA ASP A 167 8.01 -5.84 -14.13
C ASP A 167 6.62 -5.39 -13.65
N PRO A 168 5.77 -4.80 -14.52
CA PRO A 168 4.44 -4.31 -14.18
C PRO A 168 3.42 -5.47 -14.05
N LYS A 169 3.90 -6.70 -13.88
CA LYS A 169 3.08 -7.88 -13.67
C LYS A 169 3.07 -8.28 -12.21
N VAL A 170 1.95 -8.85 -11.79
CA VAL A 170 1.81 -9.53 -10.51
C VAL A 170 2.77 -10.72 -10.48
N ALA A 171 3.60 -10.76 -9.45
CA ALA A 171 4.59 -11.78 -9.19
C ALA A 171 4.02 -12.85 -8.25
N PRO A 172 3.73 -14.09 -8.72
CA PRO A 172 3.20 -15.15 -7.87
C PRO A 172 4.10 -15.49 -6.67
N GLU A 173 5.41 -15.32 -6.81
CA GLU A 173 6.40 -15.49 -5.74
C GLU A 173 6.27 -14.46 -4.62
N HIS A 174 5.87 -13.22 -4.93
CA HIS A 174 5.61 -12.20 -3.91
C HIS A 174 4.34 -12.54 -3.14
N LEU A 175 3.27 -12.92 -3.85
CA LEU A 175 2.02 -13.37 -3.24
C LEU A 175 2.30 -14.57 -2.32
N ARG A 176 3.05 -15.56 -2.81
CA ARG A 176 3.47 -16.72 -2.01
C ARG A 176 4.20 -16.32 -0.75
N HIS A 177 5.24 -15.49 -0.87
CA HIS A 177 6.03 -15.07 0.28
C HIS A 177 5.17 -14.33 1.31
N MET A 178 4.31 -13.41 0.86
CA MET A 178 3.43 -12.67 1.77
C MET A 178 2.46 -13.59 2.49
N MET A 179 1.78 -14.49 1.76
CA MET A 179 0.79 -15.38 2.34
C MET A 179 1.42 -16.44 3.25
N GLU A 180 2.55 -17.05 2.86
CA GLU A 180 3.19 -18.14 3.61
C GLU A 180 4.12 -17.65 4.73
N THR A 181 4.54 -16.38 4.75
CA THR A 181 5.54 -15.88 5.73
C THR A 181 5.06 -14.66 6.52
N VAL A 182 4.32 -13.74 5.90
CA VAL A 182 3.99 -12.45 6.52
C VAL A 182 2.58 -12.45 7.09
N PHE A 183 1.63 -13.00 6.34
CA PHE A 183 0.20 -12.92 6.60
C PHE A 183 -0.42 -14.25 7.08
N THR A 184 0.40 -15.18 7.56
CA THR A 184 -0.02 -16.46 8.18
C THR A 184 0.20 -16.47 9.71
N VAL A 185 0.03 -15.32 10.35
CA VAL A 185 0.13 -15.15 11.80
C VAL A 185 -1.17 -14.57 12.33
N GLY A 186 -1.52 -14.88 13.58
CA GLY A 186 -2.68 -14.27 14.23
C GLY A 186 -2.54 -12.74 14.26
N ARG A 187 -3.62 -12.03 13.88
CA ARG A 187 -3.66 -10.56 13.84
C ARG A 187 -4.81 -10.03 14.69
N ASN A 188 -5.28 -10.81 15.65
CA ASN A 188 -6.32 -10.37 16.56
C ASN A 188 -5.79 -9.29 17.52
N HIS A 189 -6.57 -8.24 17.72
CA HIS A 189 -6.20 -7.10 18.55
C HIS A 189 -6.00 -7.42 20.06
N GLU A 190 -6.66 -8.46 20.58
CA GLU A 190 -6.56 -8.86 21.99
C GLU A 190 -5.54 -9.97 22.20
N THR A 191 -5.62 -11.04 21.40
CA THR A 191 -4.79 -12.23 21.60
C THR A 191 -3.42 -12.14 20.97
N ASP A 192 -3.27 -11.38 19.87
CA ASP A 192 -2.07 -11.37 19.03
C ASP A 192 -1.54 -9.94 18.74
N PRO A 193 -1.47 -9.02 19.73
CA PRO A 193 -1.16 -7.60 19.47
C PRO A 193 0.25 -7.37 18.92
N LEU A 194 1.22 -8.23 19.24
CA LEU A 194 2.60 -8.12 18.72
C LEU A 194 2.70 -8.55 17.26
N ASP A 195 2.04 -9.65 16.91
CA ASP A 195 2.03 -10.17 15.54
C ASP A 195 1.23 -9.24 14.62
N LYS A 196 0.06 -8.77 15.08
CA LYS A 196 -0.68 -7.68 14.43
C LYS A 196 0.20 -6.44 14.20
N PHE A 197 0.94 -6.01 15.21
CA PHE A 197 1.85 -4.85 15.08
C PHE A 197 2.96 -5.08 14.05
N SER A 198 3.48 -6.32 13.94
CA SER A 198 4.48 -6.67 12.93
C SER A 198 3.93 -6.57 11.51
N VAL A 199 2.67 -6.97 11.31
CA VAL A 199 1.96 -6.87 10.02
C VAL A 199 1.67 -5.41 9.67
N VAL A 200 1.22 -4.61 10.63
CA VAL A 200 1.06 -3.16 10.47
C VAL A 200 2.37 -2.52 10.00
N LEU A 201 3.48 -2.84 10.67
CA LEU A 201 4.80 -2.31 10.32
C LEU A 201 5.23 -2.74 8.92
N TYR A 202 5.01 -4.00 8.55
CA TYR A 202 5.33 -4.50 7.22
C TYR A 202 4.57 -3.74 6.13
N ILE A 203 3.24 -3.61 6.26
CA ILE A 203 2.40 -2.92 5.26
C ILE A 203 2.83 -1.45 5.15
N THR A 204 3.02 -0.78 6.29
CA THR A 204 3.46 0.63 6.36
C THR A 204 4.79 0.83 5.64
N GLN A 205 5.79 -0.02 5.95
CA GLN A 205 7.12 0.05 5.33
C GLN A 205 7.07 -0.27 3.84
N LYS A 206 6.25 -1.24 3.42
CA LYS A 206 6.09 -1.57 2.00
C LYS A 206 5.48 -0.39 1.25
N PHE A 207 4.39 0.19 1.75
CA PHE A 207 3.79 1.37 1.11
C PHE A 207 4.76 2.56 1.05
N ASP A 208 5.49 2.86 2.13
CA ASP A 208 6.48 3.96 2.12
C ASP A 208 7.63 3.70 1.14
N SER A 209 8.15 2.46 1.10
CA SER A 209 9.22 2.07 0.16
C SER A 209 8.80 2.19 -1.32
N LEU A 210 7.50 2.11 -1.60
CA LEU A 210 6.92 2.32 -2.93
C LEU A 210 6.68 3.81 -3.25
N GLY A 211 6.97 4.72 -2.30
CA GLY A 211 6.75 6.15 -2.47
C GLY A 211 5.29 6.59 -2.31
N LEU A 212 4.43 5.74 -1.74
CA LEU A 212 3.05 6.10 -1.42
C LEU A 212 3.01 7.07 -0.23
N MET A 213 2.00 7.94 -0.18
CA MET A 213 1.71 8.67 1.05
C MET A 213 1.04 7.70 2.03
N VAL A 214 1.70 7.43 3.15
CA VAL A 214 1.20 6.47 4.15
C VAL A 214 0.54 7.21 5.29
N VAL A 215 -0.67 6.76 5.66
CA VAL A 215 -1.42 7.28 6.79
C VAL A 215 -1.82 6.15 7.72
N ASP A 216 -1.41 6.31 8.98
CA ASP A 216 -1.90 5.51 10.10
C ASP A 216 -3.21 6.15 10.59
N HIS A 217 -4.34 5.64 10.11
CA HIS A 217 -5.65 6.13 10.50
C HIS A 217 -6.08 5.47 11.81
N VAL A 218 -5.63 6.06 12.92
CA VAL A 218 -6.01 5.65 14.28
C VAL A 218 -7.44 6.11 14.57
N PHE A 219 -8.28 5.19 15.05
CA PHE A 219 -9.69 5.46 15.33
C PHE A 219 -10.17 4.82 16.63
N SER A 220 -11.28 5.36 17.14
CA SER A 220 -11.99 4.85 18.30
C SER A 220 -13.46 4.59 17.91
N ALA A 221 -13.81 3.32 17.72
CA ALA A 221 -15.14 2.90 17.32
C ALA A 221 -16.07 2.77 18.55
N ALA A 222 -16.98 3.73 18.69
CA ALA A 222 -17.96 3.78 19.79
C ALA A 222 -19.28 3.07 19.48
N GLU A 223 -19.50 2.67 18.21
CA GLU A 223 -20.78 2.18 17.71
C GLU A 223 -21.20 0.82 18.30
N TYR A 224 -20.26 0.14 18.97
CA TYR A 224 -20.47 -1.16 19.63
C TYR A 224 -20.16 -1.15 21.14
N ILE A 225 -20.13 0.03 21.78
CA ILE A 225 -19.95 0.15 23.24
C ILE A 225 -20.96 -0.72 24.01
N PHE A 226 -22.16 -0.94 23.46
CA PHE A 226 -23.17 -1.81 24.09
C PHE A 226 -22.73 -3.27 24.23
N TRP A 227 -21.84 -3.75 23.36
CA TRP A 227 -21.35 -5.13 23.36
C TRP A 227 -20.00 -5.30 24.06
N PHE A 228 -19.16 -4.26 24.07
CA PHE A 228 -17.78 -4.33 24.57
C PHE A 228 -17.50 -3.47 25.81
N ASP A 229 -18.52 -2.80 26.36
CA ASP A 229 -18.45 -1.88 27.52
C ASP A 229 -17.47 -0.69 27.40
N GLN A 230 -16.64 -0.63 26.34
CA GLN A 230 -15.68 0.41 26.01
C GLN A 230 -15.59 0.60 24.48
N PRO A 231 -15.15 1.78 24.00
CA PRO A 231 -14.85 1.99 22.58
C PRO A 231 -13.67 1.12 22.12
N LEU A 232 -13.81 0.47 20.96
CA LEU A 232 -12.73 -0.30 20.36
C LEU A 232 -11.70 0.64 19.73
N GLN A 233 -10.42 0.41 20.00
CA GLN A 233 -9.32 1.15 19.37
C GLN A 233 -8.74 0.33 18.22
N GLY A 234 -8.57 0.96 17.06
CA GLY A 234 -8.02 0.31 15.88
C GLY A 234 -7.18 1.27 15.04
N VAL A 235 -6.49 0.72 14.04
CA VAL A 235 -5.68 1.49 13.10
C VAL A 235 -5.79 0.91 11.69
N ASN A 236 -6.36 1.67 10.76
CA ASN A 236 -6.25 1.32 9.35
C ASN A 236 -4.91 1.83 8.81
N ILE A 237 -4.29 1.08 7.89
CA ILE A 237 -3.10 1.52 7.17
C ILE A 237 -3.49 1.88 5.75
N ILE A 238 -3.23 3.14 5.37
CA ILE A 238 -3.69 3.71 4.11
C ILE A 238 -2.47 4.13 3.30
N GLY A 239 -2.25 3.51 2.13
CA GLY A 239 -1.28 3.97 1.14
C GLY A 239 -2.00 4.72 0.02
N ILE A 240 -1.58 5.95 -0.26
CA ILE A 240 -2.16 6.76 -1.34
C ILE A 240 -1.14 6.94 -2.46
N LEU A 241 -1.49 6.48 -3.66
CA LEU A 241 -0.83 6.84 -4.90
C LEU A 241 -1.54 8.06 -5.48
N ALA A 242 -0.90 9.23 -5.35
CA ALA A 242 -1.49 10.49 -5.78
C ALA A 242 -1.64 10.55 -7.31
N GLY A 243 -2.87 10.83 -7.77
CA GLY A 243 -3.14 11.13 -9.16
C GLY A 243 -2.76 12.56 -9.55
N GLU A 244 -2.79 12.85 -10.85
CA GLU A 244 -2.50 14.18 -11.43
C GLU A 244 -3.39 15.29 -10.87
N VAL A 245 -4.60 14.96 -10.42
CA VAL A 245 -5.56 15.92 -9.84
C VAL A 245 -5.73 15.76 -8.32
N TRP A 246 -4.81 15.06 -7.64
CA TRP A 246 -4.81 14.91 -6.17
C TRP A 246 -4.95 16.27 -5.46
N GLY A 247 -5.75 16.30 -4.39
CA GLY A 247 -5.97 17.51 -3.59
C GLY A 247 -6.92 18.52 -4.23
N THR A 248 -7.66 18.13 -5.27
CA THR A 248 -8.66 18.96 -5.95
C THR A 248 -10.03 18.29 -5.99
N ALA A 249 -11.08 19.08 -6.21
CA ALA A 249 -12.45 18.58 -6.37
C ALA A 249 -12.65 17.70 -7.60
N ASP A 250 -11.70 17.73 -8.56
CA ASP A 250 -11.75 16.91 -9.78
C ASP A 250 -11.26 15.47 -9.53
N ASP A 251 -10.68 15.18 -8.37
CA ASP A 251 -10.24 13.84 -8.03
C ASP A 251 -11.44 12.91 -7.77
N LYS A 252 -11.32 11.66 -8.21
CA LYS A 252 -12.36 10.63 -8.08
C LYS A 252 -11.67 9.33 -7.68
N PRO A 253 -11.29 9.19 -6.41
CA PRO A 253 -10.41 8.11 -5.98
C PRO A 253 -10.94 6.71 -6.35
N VAL A 254 -10.02 5.80 -6.65
CA VAL A 254 -10.29 4.36 -6.72
C VAL A 254 -9.71 3.72 -5.46
N ILE A 255 -10.49 2.90 -4.77
CA ILE A 255 -10.06 2.27 -3.52
C ILE A 255 -9.89 0.76 -3.75
N LEU A 256 -8.79 0.20 -3.27
CA LEU A 256 -8.59 -1.23 -3.08
C LEU A 256 -8.40 -1.48 -1.58
N GLY A 257 -9.18 -2.39 -1.02
CA GLY A 257 -9.12 -2.69 0.41
C GLY A 257 -9.19 -4.17 0.74
N ALA A 258 -8.61 -4.54 1.87
CA ALA A 258 -8.69 -5.85 2.51
C ALA A 258 -8.54 -5.66 4.02
N HIS A 259 -9.15 -6.50 4.85
CA HIS A 259 -8.93 -6.39 6.29
C HIS A 259 -7.68 -7.13 6.74
N MET A 260 -7.15 -6.67 7.87
CA MET A 260 -5.88 -7.10 8.42
C MET A 260 -6.03 -7.90 9.71
N ASP A 261 -7.09 -7.68 10.48
CA ASP A 261 -7.30 -8.44 11.70
C ASP A 261 -7.72 -9.89 11.42
N THR A 262 -7.70 -10.70 12.48
CA THR A 262 -8.21 -12.07 12.46
C THR A 262 -9.05 -12.34 13.71
N VAL A 263 -9.89 -13.38 13.64
CA VAL A 263 -10.50 -14.00 14.82
C VAL A 263 -9.42 -14.54 15.79
N PRO A 264 -9.67 -14.54 17.12
CA PRO A 264 -8.73 -15.12 18.08
C PRO A 264 -8.37 -16.58 17.77
N GLY A 265 -7.07 -16.89 17.75
CA GLY A 265 -6.57 -18.26 17.54
C GLY A 265 -6.55 -18.72 16.08
N THR A 266 -6.71 -17.82 15.12
CA THR A 266 -6.64 -18.12 13.68
C THR A 266 -5.41 -17.45 13.05
N PRO A 267 -4.62 -18.18 12.24
CA PRO A 267 -3.51 -17.58 11.49
C PRO A 267 -3.98 -16.68 10.34
N GLY A 268 -5.16 -16.96 9.77
CA GLY A 268 -5.80 -16.09 8.78
C GLY A 268 -5.10 -16.08 7.43
N PHE A 269 -4.68 -17.25 6.93
CA PHE A 269 -3.99 -17.38 5.65
C PHE A 269 -4.89 -16.93 4.49
N ASP A 270 -6.08 -17.50 4.39
CA ASP A 270 -7.07 -17.10 3.39
C ASP A 270 -7.87 -15.91 3.89
N ASP A 271 -8.27 -15.91 5.17
CA ASP A 271 -9.07 -14.89 5.84
C ASP A 271 -8.25 -14.02 6.84
N ASN A 272 -7.69 -12.88 6.43
CA ASN A 272 -7.67 -12.35 5.07
C ASN A 272 -6.26 -12.03 4.58
N GLY A 273 -5.33 -12.95 4.85
CA GLY A 273 -3.95 -12.86 4.37
C GLY A 273 -3.86 -12.87 2.85
N SER A 274 -4.77 -13.57 2.18
CA SER A 274 -4.89 -13.60 0.72
C SER A 274 -5.26 -12.23 0.12
N GLY A 275 -6.22 -11.52 0.72
CA GLY A 275 -6.60 -10.16 0.33
C GLY A 275 -5.50 -9.14 0.62
N LEU A 276 -4.83 -9.23 1.77
CA LEU A 276 -3.67 -8.39 2.08
C LEU A 276 -2.51 -8.58 1.09
N ALA A 277 -2.24 -9.82 0.67
CA ALA A 277 -1.22 -10.10 -0.33
C ALA A 277 -1.58 -9.46 -1.68
N ALA A 278 -2.84 -9.58 -2.12
CA ALA A 278 -3.32 -8.92 -3.32
C ALA A 278 -3.24 -7.39 -3.22
N LEU A 279 -3.59 -6.82 -2.06
CA LEU A 279 -3.51 -5.37 -1.79
C LEU A 279 -2.08 -4.84 -1.93
N VAL A 280 -1.11 -5.46 -1.25
CA VAL A 280 0.29 -5.02 -1.25
C VAL A 280 0.95 -5.23 -2.62
N GLU A 281 0.67 -6.35 -3.30
CA GLU A 281 1.22 -6.61 -4.63
C GLU A 281 0.61 -5.70 -5.69
N ALA A 282 -0.69 -5.41 -5.63
CA ALA A 282 -1.31 -4.42 -6.52
C ALA A 282 -0.73 -3.03 -6.30
N ALA A 283 -0.48 -2.64 -5.04
CA ALA A 283 0.19 -1.38 -4.71
C ALA A 283 1.59 -1.31 -5.32
N ARG A 284 2.39 -2.37 -5.19
CA ARG A 284 3.72 -2.48 -5.82
C ARG A 284 3.61 -2.29 -7.32
N VAL A 285 2.78 -3.09 -7.99
CA VAL A 285 2.67 -3.08 -9.45
C VAL A 285 2.24 -1.70 -9.97
N LEU A 286 1.23 -1.08 -9.37
CA LEU A 286 0.73 0.21 -9.80
C LEU A 286 1.73 1.34 -9.56
N ALA A 287 2.37 1.38 -8.38
CA ALA A 287 3.36 2.38 -8.03
C ALA A 287 4.63 2.28 -8.90
N THR A 288 5.02 1.07 -9.29
CA THR A 288 6.24 0.84 -10.08
C THR A 288 5.97 0.71 -11.58
N SER A 289 4.73 0.80 -12.04
CA SER A 289 4.34 0.60 -13.44
C SER A 289 4.93 1.61 -14.43
N GLY A 290 5.37 2.77 -13.95
CA GLY A 290 5.73 3.91 -14.79
C GLY A 290 4.52 4.60 -15.43
N CYS A 291 3.30 4.23 -15.07
CA CYS A 291 2.07 4.89 -15.52
C CYS A 291 1.82 6.18 -14.73
N SER A 292 1.19 7.16 -15.37
CA SER A 292 0.57 8.30 -14.68
C SER A 292 -0.92 8.07 -14.54
N PHE A 293 -1.51 8.42 -13.40
CA PHE A 293 -2.94 8.26 -13.16
C PHE A 293 -3.59 9.62 -13.02
N ARG A 294 -4.77 9.82 -13.63
CA ARG A 294 -5.50 11.07 -13.40
C ARG A 294 -5.99 11.13 -11.96
N HIS A 295 -6.69 10.08 -11.54
CA HIS A 295 -7.32 9.99 -10.23
C HIS A 295 -6.44 9.22 -9.26
N SER A 296 -6.53 9.55 -7.97
CA SER A 296 -5.72 8.92 -6.93
C SER A 296 -6.20 7.50 -6.63
N ILE A 297 -5.27 6.64 -6.23
CA ILE A 297 -5.54 5.24 -5.86
C ILE A 297 -5.21 5.05 -4.39
N PHE A 298 -6.17 4.50 -3.64
CA PHE A 298 -6.05 4.27 -2.20
C PHE A 298 -5.96 2.78 -1.95
N PHE A 299 -4.92 2.36 -1.25
CA PHE A 299 -4.71 0.99 -0.78
C PHE A 299 -4.97 0.97 0.72
N VAL A 300 -5.98 0.25 1.17
CA VAL A 300 -6.44 0.31 2.56
C VAL A 300 -6.43 -1.06 3.22
N ALA A 301 -5.59 -1.23 4.23
CA ALA A 301 -5.68 -2.35 5.16
C ALA A 301 -6.63 -1.96 6.29
N PHE A 302 -7.85 -2.50 6.28
CA PHE A 302 -8.86 -2.24 7.32
C PHE A 302 -8.54 -3.03 8.59
N ASP A 303 -8.85 -2.45 9.74
CA ASP A 303 -8.69 -3.11 11.03
C ASP A 303 -10.05 -3.38 11.69
N LEU A 304 -10.14 -4.42 12.52
CA LEU A 304 -11.35 -4.79 13.27
C LEU A 304 -12.56 -5.09 12.36
N GLU A 305 -12.33 -5.78 11.24
CA GLU A 305 -13.41 -6.32 10.40
C GLU A 305 -14.20 -7.40 11.15
N GLU A 306 -13.49 -8.26 11.88
CA GLU A 306 -14.06 -9.43 12.56
C GLU A 306 -14.94 -9.05 13.75
N LEU A 307 -14.89 -7.77 14.12
CA LEU A 307 -15.74 -7.12 15.11
C LEU A 307 -16.83 -6.26 14.46
N GLY A 308 -17.23 -6.62 13.24
CA GLY A 308 -18.31 -5.96 12.50
C GLY A 308 -17.85 -4.76 11.68
N THR A 309 -16.76 -4.88 10.91
CA THR A 309 -16.32 -3.91 9.89
C THR A 309 -16.02 -2.51 10.46
N GLN A 310 -15.42 -2.44 11.66
CA GLN A 310 -15.20 -1.15 12.33
C GLN A 310 -14.20 -0.28 11.57
N GLY A 311 -13.12 -0.86 11.06
CA GLY A 311 -12.09 -0.15 10.32
C GLY A 311 -12.62 0.49 9.05
N SER A 312 -13.37 -0.25 8.23
CA SER A 312 -14.00 0.31 7.03
C SER A 312 -15.07 1.35 7.36
N THR A 313 -15.84 1.16 8.45
CA THR A 313 -16.80 2.16 8.93
C THR A 313 -16.10 3.48 9.24
N MET A 314 -15.03 3.42 10.04
CA MET A 314 -14.26 4.62 10.41
C MET A 314 -13.49 5.19 9.22
N PHE A 315 -12.99 4.36 8.31
CA PHE A 315 -12.36 4.82 7.07
C PHE A 315 -13.34 5.62 6.22
N VAL A 316 -14.51 5.07 5.91
CA VAL A 316 -15.50 5.75 5.06
C VAL A 316 -15.98 7.04 5.73
N LYS A 317 -16.29 6.98 7.03
CA LYS A 317 -16.84 8.11 7.81
C LYS A 317 -15.82 9.22 8.07
N ASP A 318 -14.69 8.90 8.68
CA ASP A 318 -13.78 9.89 9.23
C ASP A 318 -12.64 10.24 8.28
N TYR A 319 -12.11 9.25 7.57
CA TYR A 319 -10.99 9.50 6.67
C TYR A 319 -11.46 9.92 5.27
N LEU A 320 -12.15 9.04 4.56
CA LEU A 320 -12.56 9.24 3.18
C LEU A 320 -13.55 10.40 3.06
N THR A 321 -14.64 10.41 3.84
CA THR A 321 -15.63 11.50 3.75
C THR A 321 -15.08 12.80 4.33
N ARG A 322 -14.74 12.83 5.63
CA ARG A 322 -14.39 14.10 6.30
C ARG A 322 -13.00 14.63 5.97
N SER A 323 -11.99 13.76 5.91
CA SER A 323 -10.60 14.19 5.77
C SER A 323 -10.15 14.36 4.32
N ILE A 324 -10.79 13.66 3.37
CA ILE A 324 -10.48 13.71 1.95
C ILE A 324 -11.58 14.42 1.16
N MET A 325 -12.80 13.88 1.15
CA MET A 325 -13.85 14.38 0.26
C MET A 325 -14.32 15.78 0.63
N ASP A 326 -14.69 16.01 1.89
CA ASP A 326 -15.13 17.34 2.38
C ASP A 326 -13.99 18.36 2.28
N LYS A 327 -12.76 17.96 2.61
CA LYS A 327 -11.57 18.84 2.58
C LYS A 327 -11.27 19.32 1.16
N PHE A 328 -11.34 18.44 0.17
CA PHE A 328 -10.99 18.76 -1.23
C PHE A 328 -12.20 19.08 -2.12
N GLY A 329 -13.43 19.00 -1.59
CA GLY A 329 -14.66 19.21 -2.34
C GLY A 329 -14.98 18.10 -3.35
N ILE A 330 -14.51 16.87 -3.10
CA ILE A 330 -14.79 15.70 -3.93
C ILE A 330 -16.22 15.23 -3.63
N THR A 331 -17.05 15.12 -4.67
CA THR A 331 -18.46 14.74 -4.51
C THR A 331 -18.72 13.25 -4.71
N GLU A 332 -17.78 12.53 -5.34
CA GLU A 332 -17.92 11.11 -5.66
C GLU A 332 -16.56 10.42 -5.76
N ILE A 333 -16.53 9.13 -5.45
CA ILE A 333 -15.41 8.24 -5.77
C ILE A 333 -15.69 7.48 -7.07
N THR A 334 -14.65 6.96 -7.72
CA THR A 334 -14.87 6.06 -8.86
C THR A 334 -15.42 4.71 -8.42
N GLY A 335 -14.93 4.20 -7.27
CA GLY A 335 -15.45 3.00 -6.63
C GLY A 335 -14.42 2.30 -5.73
N ALA A 336 -14.89 1.34 -4.94
CA ALA A 336 -14.06 0.50 -4.08
C ALA A 336 -14.11 -0.97 -4.49
N PHE A 337 -12.96 -1.63 -4.47
CA PHE A 337 -12.80 -3.08 -4.60
C PHE A 337 -12.34 -3.61 -3.25
N VAL A 338 -13.19 -4.39 -2.58
CA VAL A 338 -12.87 -5.04 -1.31
C VAL A 338 -12.56 -6.51 -1.60
N VAL A 339 -11.45 -7.01 -1.09
CA VAL A 339 -10.97 -8.38 -1.31
C VAL A 339 -11.01 -9.12 0.02
N ASP A 340 -11.63 -10.30 0.01
CA ASP A 340 -11.87 -11.10 1.22
C ASP A 340 -11.96 -12.59 0.85
N CYS A 341 -10.97 -13.37 1.31
CA CYS A 341 -10.76 -14.78 0.98
C CYS A 341 -10.66 -15.02 -0.53
N ILE A 342 -9.46 -15.22 -1.08
CA ILE A 342 -9.27 -15.46 -2.53
C ILE A 342 -8.26 -16.60 -2.83
N ALA A 343 -7.89 -17.39 -1.83
CA ALA A 343 -6.87 -18.44 -1.94
C ALA A 343 -7.42 -19.86 -2.05
N ASN A 344 -8.70 -20.08 -1.73
CA ASN A 344 -9.31 -21.40 -1.72
C ASN A 344 -9.83 -21.77 -3.12
N TRP A 345 -8.95 -22.10 -4.05
CA TRP A 345 -9.35 -22.69 -5.33
C TRP A 345 -9.45 -24.23 -5.21
N ASP A 346 -10.64 -24.79 -5.45
CA ASP A 346 -10.88 -26.23 -5.35
C ASP A 346 -11.78 -26.71 -6.50
N PRO A 347 -11.23 -27.30 -7.58
CA PRO A 347 -12.00 -27.77 -8.72
C PRO A 347 -12.67 -29.14 -8.49
N THR A 348 -12.63 -29.69 -7.27
CA THR A 348 -13.25 -30.98 -6.97
C THR A 348 -14.79 -30.87 -7.02
N PRO A 349 -15.52 -31.79 -7.69
CA PRO A 349 -16.98 -31.77 -7.67
C PRO A 349 -17.55 -31.76 -6.24
N GLY A 350 -18.49 -30.87 -5.95
CA GLY A 350 -19.06 -30.68 -4.62
C GLY A 350 -18.22 -29.84 -3.66
N SER A 351 -17.09 -29.28 -4.09
CA SER A 351 -16.25 -28.42 -3.26
C SER A 351 -16.85 -27.03 -3.00
N GLN A 352 -17.90 -26.60 -3.69
CA GLN A 352 -18.61 -25.34 -3.43
C GLN A 352 -20.04 -25.59 -2.96
N ASP A 353 -20.35 -25.09 -1.76
CA ASP A 353 -21.74 -24.94 -1.31
C ASP A 353 -22.33 -23.65 -1.87
N PHE A 354 -23.60 -23.70 -2.25
CA PHE A 354 -24.37 -22.51 -2.60
C PHE A 354 -25.67 -22.52 -1.78
N PRO A 355 -25.71 -21.79 -0.65
CA PRO A 355 -26.85 -21.86 0.27
C PRO A 355 -28.18 -21.56 -0.42
N PRO A 356 -29.30 -22.17 0.00
CA PRO A 356 -30.62 -21.87 -0.56
C PRO A 356 -31.01 -20.39 -0.46
N THR A 357 -30.53 -19.69 0.58
CA THR A 357 -30.70 -18.23 0.73
C THR A 357 -30.02 -17.49 -0.40
N TRP A 358 -28.80 -17.89 -0.78
CA TRP A 358 -28.10 -17.33 -1.93
C TRP A 358 -28.82 -17.62 -3.25
N ALA A 359 -29.27 -18.86 -3.45
CA ALA A 359 -29.97 -19.28 -4.66
C ALA A 359 -31.28 -18.50 -4.90
N ALA A 360 -31.94 -18.04 -3.84
CA ALA A 360 -33.14 -17.21 -3.95
C ALA A 360 -32.85 -15.84 -4.60
N TYR A 361 -31.69 -15.25 -4.31
CA TYR A 361 -31.30 -13.91 -4.79
C TYR A 361 -30.38 -13.94 -6.02
N LEU A 362 -29.67 -15.05 -6.23
CA LEU A 362 -28.70 -15.25 -7.32
C LEU A 362 -29.02 -16.53 -8.10
N PRO A 363 -30.20 -16.65 -8.72
CA PRO A 363 -30.64 -17.89 -9.37
C PRO A 363 -29.80 -18.26 -10.60
N ASP A 364 -29.21 -17.28 -11.30
CA ASP A 364 -28.30 -17.52 -12.42
C ASP A 364 -26.97 -18.14 -11.97
N ASN A 365 -26.39 -17.63 -10.88
CA ASN A 365 -25.17 -18.19 -10.29
C ASN A 365 -25.44 -19.59 -9.72
N ALA A 366 -26.58 -19.82 -9.07
CA ALA A 366 -26.97 -21.16 -8.62
C ALA A 366 -26.98 -22.18 -9.78
N ARG A 367 -27.61 -21.81 -10.92
CA ARG A 367 -27.61 -22.63 -12.13
C ARG A 367 -26.22 -22.77 -12.75
N SER A 368 -25.37 -21.77 -12.63
CA SER A 368 -23.97 -21.84 -13.09
C SER A 368 -23.19 -22.87 -12.28
N ILE A 369 -23.24 -22.77 -10.96
CA ILE A 369 -22.54 -23.66 -10.03
C ILE A 369 -23.04 -25.10 -10.16
N GLU A 370 -24.34 -25.31 -10.29
CA GLU A 370 -24.93 -26.64 -10.53
C GLU A 370 -24.41 -27.27 -11.85
N ARG A 371 -24.36 -26.49 -12.93
CA ARG A 371 -23.81 -26.96 -14.23
C ARG A 371 -22.33 -27.31 -14.18
N HIS A 372 -21.58 -26.73 -13.24
CA HIS A 372 -20.17 -27.02 -13.02
C HIS A 372 -19.96 -28.00 -11.86
N ASN A 373 -20.94 -28.86 -11.57
CA ASN A 373 -20.88 -29.90 -10.53
C ASN A 373 -20.50 -29.37 -9.15
N HIS A 374 -20.92 -28.15 -8.80
CA HIS A 374 -20.61 -27.54 -7.51
C HIS A 374 -19.10 -27.47 -7.23
N THR A 375 -18.31 -27.11 -8.24
CA THR A 375 -16.87 -26.87 -8.09
C THR A 375 -16.59 -25.44 -7.62
N GLY A 376 -15.60 -25.30 -6.74
CA GLY A 376 -15.06 -24.04 -6.22
C GLY A 376 -13.89 -23.54 -7.07
N ASP A 377 -14.04 -23.57 -8.39
CA ASP A 377 -13.03 -23.21 -9.39
C ASP A 377 -13.12 -21.74 -9.83
N PHE A 378 -13.81 -20.88 -9.05
CA PHE A 378 -14.13 -19.50 -9.44
C PHE A 378 -13.80 -18.47 -8.37
N ALA A 379 -13.58 -17.22 -8.77
CA ALA A 379 -13.76 -16.06 -7.88
C ALA A 379 -15.18 -15.49 -8.06
N GLY A 380 -15.83 -15.11 -6.97
CA GLY A 380 -17.10 -14.41 -6.94
C GLY A 380 -16.89 -12.89 -6.87
N VAL A 381 -17.72 -12.13 -7.59
CA VAL A 381 -17.80 -10.67 -7.49
C VAL A 381 -19.21 -10.31 -7.06
N LEU A 382 -19.37 -9.91 -5.81
CA LEU A 382 -20.65 -9.51 -5.23
C LEU A 382 -20.83 -8.00 -5.37
N TYR A 383 -21.96 -7.57 -5.94
CA TYR A 383 -22.21 -6.18 -6.27
C TYR A 383 -23.70 -5.86 -6.34
N ARG A 384 -24.09 -4.59 -6.20
CA ARG A 384 -25.46 -4.14 -6.48
C ARG A 384 -25.60 -3.86 -7.97
N SER A 385 -26.51 -4.56 -8.63
CA SER A 385 -26.67 -4.50 -10.08
C SER A 385 -26.96 -3.09 -10.62
N GLN A 386 -27.66 -2.27 -9.84
CA GLN A 386 -28.08 -0.92 -10.26
C GLN A 386 -27.02 0.16 -10.03
N VAL A 387 -26.05 -0.07 -9.13
CA VAL A 387 -25.09 0.96 -8.68
C VAL A 387 -23.66 0.59 -9.06
N ASP A 388 -23.28 -0.65 -8.80
CA ASP A 388 -21.88 -1.09 -8.81
C ASP A 388 -21.51 -1.84 -10.10
N GLY A 389 -22.47 -2.02 -11.01
CA GLY A 389 -22.30 -2.83 -12.23
C GLY A 389 -21.11 -2.40 -13.09
N ARG A 390 -20.81 -1.10 -13.17
CA ARG A 390 -19.62 -0.61 -13.89
C ARG A 390 -18.33 -1.23 -13.35
N LEU A 391 -18.16 -1.31 -12.03
CA LEU A 391 -16.98 -1.90 -11.40
C LEU A 391 -16.87 -3.39 -11.71
N ALA A 392 -17.97 -4.12 -11.54
CA ALA A 392 -18.04 -5.56 -11.78
C ALA A 392 -17.75 -5.93 -13.24
N TYR A 393 -18.32 -5.18 -14.20
CA TYR A 393 -18.11 -5.45 -15.63
C TYR A 393 -16.70 -5.06 -16.10
N THR A 394 -16.12 -3.96 -15.60
CA THR A 394 -14.73 -3.61 -15.92
C THR A 394 -13.76 -4.67 -15.37
N LEU A 395 -13.99 -5.14 -14.14
CA LEU A 395 -13.21 -6.25 -13.57
C LEU A 395 -13.33 -7.53 -14.41
N SER A 396 -14.56 -7.90 -14.75
CA SER A 396 -14.84 -9.09 -15.57
C SER A 396 -14.17 -9.02 -16.95
N HIS A 397 -14.14 -7.84 -17.57
CA HIS A 397 -13.47 -7.64 -18.85
C HIS A 397 -11.98 -8.00 -18.77
N TYR A 398 -11.24 -7.37 -17.84
CA TYR A 398 -9.81 -7.67 -17.67
C TYR A 398 -9.56 -9.10 -17.18
N TYR A 399 -10.41 -9.61 -16.29
CA TYR A 399 -10.27 -10.97 -15.76
C TYR A 399 -10.40 -12.04 -16.84
N ASN A 400 -11.39 -11.91 -17.73
CA ASN A 400 -11.62 -12.89 -18.80
C ASN A 400 -10.52 -12.83 -19.88
N ASP A 401 -10.02 -11.64 -20.18
CA ASP A 401 -8.99 -11.46 -21.22
C ASP A 401 -7.60 -11.95 -20.79
N LEU A 402 -7.34 -12.08 -19.48
CA LEU A 402 -6.10 -12.68 -18.96
C LEU A 402 -5.99 -14.19 -19.24
N GLY A 403 -7.03 -14.85 -19.77
CA GLY A 403 -7.04 -16.28 -20.04
C GLY A 403 -7.14 -17.12 -18.76
N HIS A 404 -6.54 -18.33 -18.74
CA HIS A 404 -6.64 -19.27 -17.61
C HIS A 404 -8.09 -19.61 -17.23
N ASP A 405 -8.80 -20.25 -18.15
CA ASP A 405 -10.23 -20.57 -18.03
C ASP A 405 -10.55 -21.50 -16.84
N GLN A 406 -9.55 -22.18 -16.27
CA GLN A 406 -9.72 -22.98 -15.05
C GLN A 406 -10.01 -22.15 -13.79
N TYR A 407 -9.70 -20.84 -13.81
CA TYR A 407 -10.04 -19.90 -12.75
C TYR A 407 -11.23 -19.06 -13.24
N ARG A 408 -12.44 -19.58 -13.07
CA ARG A 408 -13.67 -18.93 -13.55
C ARG A 408 -13.98 -17.66 -12.74
N LEU A 409 -14.92 -16.85 -13.23
CA LEU A 409 -15.47 -15.69 -12.51
C LEU A 409 -16.99 -15.80 -12.46
N GLU A 410 -17.58 -15.59 -11.30
CA GLU A 410 -19.02 -15.53 -11.08
C GLU A 410 -19.41 -14.10 -10.70
N LEU A 411 -20.12 -13.40 -11.59
CA LEU A 411 -20.71 -12.10 -11.29
C LEU A 411 -22.01 -12.30 -10.51
N MET A 412 -22.05 -11.86 -9.26
CA MET A 412 -23.14 -12.05 -8.31
C MET A 412 -23.87 -10.73 -8.07
N GLY A 413 -24.68 -10.33 -9.06
CA GLY A 413 -25.38 -9.05 -9.06
C GLY A 413 -26.69 -9.07 -8.28
N LEU A 414 -26.73 -8.41 -7.12
CA LEU A 414 -27.93 -8.28 -6.30
C LEU A 414 -28.87 -7.22 -6.88
N GLN A 415 -30.14 -7.57 -7.06
CA GLN A 415 -31.15 -6.68 -7.66
C GLN A 415 -31.94 -5.87 -6.62
N GLU A 416 -32.13 -6.41 -5.41
CA GLU A 416 -32.97 -5.79 -4.37
C GLU A 416 -32.22 -4.75 -3.53
N LEU A 417 -30.89 -4.69 -3.62
CA LEU A 417 -30.05 -3.69 -2.96
C LEU A 417 -29.73 -2.56 -3.94
N GLY A 418 -29.97 -1.32 -3.52
CA GLY A 418 -29.87 -0.13 -4.37
C GLY A 418 -28.95 0.95 -3.79
N ALA A 419 -29.13 2.17 -4.30
CA ALA A 419 -28.40 3.35 -3.81
C ALA A 419 -28.88 3.79 -2.42
N GLU A 420 -30.16 3.62 -2.12
CA GLU A 420 -30.74 3.96 -0.82
C GLU A 420 -30.64 2.79 0.15
N MET A 421 -30.39 3.09 1.43
CA MET A 421 -30.35 2.07 2.48
C MET A 421 -31.72 1.40 2.61
N PRO A 422 -31.81 0.07 2.42
CA PRO A 422 -33.07 -0.62 2.49
C PRO A 422 -33.52 -0.79 3.94
N ASN A 423 -34.81 -1.06 4.16
CA ASN A 423 -35.34 -1.28 5.50
C ASN A 423 -34.73 -2.52 6.19
N ALA A 424 -34.87 -2.58 7.51
CA ALA A 424 -34.30 -3.65 8.33
C ALA A 424 -34.72 -5.08 7.90
N THR A 425 -35.92 -5.25 7.34
CA THR A 425 -36.39 -6.56 6.85
C THR A 425 -35.58 -7.00 5.62
N ILE A 426 -35.35 -6.10 4.67
CA ILE A 426 -34.55 -6.38 3.48
C ILE A 426 -33.10 -6.65 3.89
N LEU A 427 -32.51 -5.83 4.77
CA LEU A 427 -31.15 -6.05 5.29
C LEU A 427 -31.01 -7.42 5.96
N LYS A 428 -31.97 -7.79 6.83
CA LYS A 428 -31.99 -9.10 7.48
C LYS A 428 -32.06 -10.25 6.47
N ASN A 429 -32.85 -10.11 5.42
CA ASN A 429 -32.98 -11.14 4.39
C ASN A 429 -31.72 -11.27 3.52
N HIS A 430 -30.89 -10.23 3.46
CA HIS A 430 -29.64 -10.20 2.71
C HIS A 430 -28.40 -10.31 3.61
N PHE A 431 -28.55 -10.75 4.86
CA PHE A 431 -27.48 -10.75 5.85
C PHE A 431 -26.21 -11.43 5.34
N ASP A 432 -26.34 -12.55 4.62
CA ASP A 432 -25.20 -13.29 4.07
C ASP A 432 -24.35 -12.50 3.05
N PHE A 433 -24.90 -11.44 2.45
CA PHE A 433 -24.26 -10.61 1.42
C PHE A 433 -23.66 -9.30 1.95
N ILE A 434 -23.91 -8.98 3.22
CA ILE A 434 -23.55 -7.69 3.84
C ILE A 434 -22.60 -7.88 5.02
N ARG A 435 -21.75 -8.92 4.95
CA ARG A 435 -20.88 -9.35 6.06
C ARG A 435 -19.50 -8.71 6.10
N SER A 436 -18.98 -8.25 4.97
CA SER A 436 -17.60 -7.74 4.82
C SER A 436 -17.56 -6.23 4.58
N ASP A 437 -16.37 -5.65 4.54
CA ASP A 437 -16.09 -4.20 4.56
C ASP A 437 -16.77 -3.40 3.44
N HIS A 438 -17.11 -4.02 2.30
CA HIS A 438 -17.79 -3.37 1.18
C HIS A 438 -19.12 -2.74 1.59
N ILE A 439 -19.79 -3.29 2.61
CA ILE A 439 -21.07 -2.78 3.10
C ILE A 439 -20.99 -1.33 3.57
N ARG A 440 -19.83 -0.88 4.09
CA ARG A 440 -19.68 0.49 4.63
C ARG A 440 -19.58 1.55 3.55
N PHE A 441 -19.24 1.14 2.34
CA PHE A 441 -19.36 1.98 1.15
C PHE A 441 -20.81 2.02 0.66
N TRP A 442 -21.52 0.88 0.71
CA TRP A 442 -22.92 0.83 0.28
C TRP A 442 -23.82 1.66 1.19
N TYR A 443 -23.74 1.41 2.51
CA TYR A 443 -24.58 2.01 3.54
C TYR A 443 -23.74 2.29 4.79
N LEU A 444 -23.36 3.54 5.00
CA LEU A 444 -22.55 3.93 6.16
C LEU A 444 -23.37 3.95 7.46
N ASN A 445 -24.57 4.54 7.44
CA ASN A 445 -25.47 4.58 8.59
C ASN A 445 -26.94 4.82 8.17
N ASP A 446 -27.88 4.44 9.04
CA ASP A 446 -29.34 4.57 8.82
C ASP A 446 -29.91 5.95 9.19
N THR A 447 -29.15 6.78 9.92
CA THR A 447 -29.63 8.06 10.45
C THR A 447 -29.17 9.31 9.68
N ASP A 448 -28.08 9.21 8.93
CA ASP A 448 -27.56 10.31 8.11
C ASP A 448 -27.72 9.91 6.66
N ASN A 449 -28.29 10.78 5.81
CA ASN A 449 -28.39 10.65 4.35
C ASN A 449 -26.99 10.61 3.69
N SER A 450 -26.09 9.77 4.20
CA SER A 450 -24.71 9.62 3.77
C SER A 450 -24.73 9.08 2.35
N PRO A 451 -23.96 9.67 1.44
CA PRO A 451 -23.98 9.26 0.05
C PRO A 451 -23.50 7.82 -0.08
N THR A 452 -24.28 7.01 -0.78
CA THR A 452 -23.90 5.68 -1.22
C THR A 452 -22.67 5.75 -2.13
N MET A 453 -21.68 4.91 -1.87
CA MET A 453 -20.45 4.85 -2.64
C MET A 453 -20.40 3.52 -3.41
N PRO A 454 -20.04 3.53 -4.71
CA PRO A 454 -19.94 2.31 -5.48
C PRO A 454 -18.86 1.37 -4.91
N ALA A 455 -19.20 0.11 -4.67
CA ALA A 455 -18.24 -0.89 -4.19
C ALA A 455 -18.60 -2.31 -4.60
N VAL A 456 -17.59 -3.17 -4.74
CA VAL A 456 -17.74 -4.60 -4.99
C VAL A 456 -16.89 -5.41 -4.02
N LEU A 457 -17.38 -6.59 -3.64
CA LEU A 457 -16.62 -7.59 -2.89
C LEU A 457 -16.12 -8.68 -3.84
N ILE A 458 -14.83 -9.01 -3.76
CA ILE A 458 -14.21 -10.12 -4.47
C ILE A 458 -13.85 -11.18 -3.44
N THR A 459 -14.38 -12.39 -3.65
CA THR A 459 -14.23 -13.49 -2.69
C THR A 459 -14.28 -14.85 -3.38
N ASP A 460 -13.64 -15.85 -2.81
CA ASP A 460 -13.79 -17.26 -3.13
C ASP A 460 -14.96 -17.92 -2.38
N MET A 461 -15.78 -17.13 -1.70
CA MET A 461 -16.93 -17.55 -0.88
C MET A 461 -16.54 -18.16 0.47
N GLY A 462 -15.27 -18.06 0.89
CA GLY A 462 -14.77 -18.35 2.23
C GLY A 462 -15.40 -19.60 2.86
N PRO A 463 -16.32 -19.45 3.84
CA PRO A 463 -16.87 -20.57 4.61
C PRO A 463 -17.69 -21.59 3.80
N TYR A 464 -18.02 -21.29 2.53
CA TYR A 464 -18.83 -22.17 1.70
C TYR A 464 -18.00 -23.10 0.81
N ARG A 465 -16.66 -23.04 0.86
CA ARG A 465 -15.81 -23.74 -0.10
C ARG A 465 -14.78 -24.64 0.55
N GLY A 466 -14.55 -25.78 -0.10
CA GLY A 466 -13.47 -26.73 0.14
C GLY A 466 -13.23 -26.96 1.63
N ARG A 467 -11.98 -26.70 2.01
CA ARG A 467 -11.49 -26.81 3.38
C ARG A 467 -12.01 -25.71 4.31
N MET A 468 -12.22 -24.51 3.80
CA MET A 468 -12.70 -23.37 4.60
C MET A 468 -14.07 -23.61 5.24
N ARG A 469 -14.87 -24.56 4.76
CA ARG A 469 -16.06 -25.06 5.49
C ARG A 469 -15.80 -25.49 6.93
N GLN A 470 -14.59 -25.99 7.21
CA GLN A 470 -14.16 -26.49 8.52
C GLN A 470 -13.02 -25.66 9.11
N CYS A 471 -12.45 -24.72 8.35
CA CYS A 471 -11.29 -23.92 8.76
C CYS A 471 -11.55 -22.43 8.84
N TYR A 472 -12.65 -21.92 8.29
CA TYR A 472 -13.05 -20.53 8.44
C TYR A 472 -13.16 -20.18 9.91
N HIS A 473 -12.45 -19.13 10.32
CA HIS A 473 -12.30 -18.69 11.71
C HIS A 473 -11.73 -19.77 12.66
N LEU A 474 -10.88 -20.67 12.16
CA LEU A 474 -10.24 -21.73 12.96
C LEU A 474 -8.74 -21.83 12.65
N ALA A 475 -8.01 -22.52 13.54
CA ALA A 475 -6.54 -22.62 13.46
C ALA A 475 -5.99 -23.28 12.19
N CYS A 476 -6.84 -23.98 11.42
CA CYS A 476 -6.45 -24.64 10.17
C CYS A 476 -6.64 -23.78 8.91
N ASP A 477 -6.97 -22.50 9.07
CA ASP A 477 -6.76 -21.48 8.04
C ASP A 477 -5.29 -21.00 8.11
N ASP A 478 -4.39 -21.86 7.65
CA ASP A 478 -2.94 -21.68 7.75
C ASP A 478 -2.23 -22.05 6.42
N ALA A 479 -0.96 -21.67 6.29
CA ALA A 479 -0.15 -21.95 5.10
C ALA A 479 0.17 -23.45 4.89
N GLU A 480 0.20 -24.26 5.95
CA GLU A 480 0.65 -25.66 5.91
C GLU A 480 -0.44 -26.60 5.35
N THR A 481 -1.65 -26.09 5.15
CA THR A 481 -2.85 -26.92 5.04
C THR A 481 -3.51 -26.98 3.66
N GLY A 482 -2.78 -26.67 2.58
CA GLY A 482 -3.17 -27.10 1.23
C GLY A 482 -3.70 -26.02 0.28
N PHE A 483 -3.36 -24.76 0.52
CA PHE A 483 -3.57 -23.66 -0.43
C PHE A 483 -2.44 -23.58 -1.47
N SER A 484 -2.13 -24.70 -2.14
CA SER A 484 -0.92 -24.81 -2.97
C SER A 484 -0.99 -24.03 -4.28
N ASP A 485 -2.20 -23.80 -4.81
CA ASP A 485 -2.42 -23.09 -6.08
C ASP A 485 -2.76 -21.61 -5.85
N LEU A 486 -1.78 -20.74 -6.06
CA LEU A 486 -1.94 -19.28 -6.01
C LEU A 486 -2.41 -18.68 -7.34
N GLY A 487 -2.76 -19.49 -8.33
CA GLY A 487 -3.17 -19.04 -9.65
C GLY A 487 -4.46 -18.22 -9.62
N LEU A 488 -5.42 -18.59 -8.76
CA LEU A 488 -6.63 -17.78 -8.54
C LEU A 488 -6.27 -16.41 -7.94
N VAL A 489 -5.50 -16.38 -6.85
CA VAL A 489 -5.01 -15.15 -6.19
C VAL A 489 -4.28 -14.26 -7.21
N THR A 490 -3.38 -14.85 -7.99
CA THR A 490 -2.58 -14.16 -9.02
C THR A 490 -3.48 -13.53 -10.07
N LYS A 491 -4.44 -14.29 -10.62
CA LYS A 491 -5.35 -13.81 -11.66
C LYS A 491 -6.28 -12.71 -11.14
N VAL A 492 -6.83 -12.87 -9.95
CA VAL A 492 -7.63 -11.85 -9.27
C VAL A 492 -6.79 -10.57 -9.09
N THR A 493 -5.60 -10.68 -8.50
CA THR A 493 -4.71 -9.53 -8.28
C THR A 493 -4.35 -8.83 -9.58
N GLN A 494 -4.00 -9.58 -10.63
CA GLN A 494 -3.63 -8.99 -11.93
C GLN A 494 -4.83 -8.31 -12.60
N SER A 495 -6.04 -8.88 -12.47
CA SER A 495 -7.26 -8.25 -12.98
C SER A 495 -7.61 -6.96 -12.23
N LEU A 496 -7.38 -6.91 -10.91
CA LEU A 496 -7.57 -5.72 -10.09
C LEU A 496 -6.60 -4.60 -10.49
N VAL A 497 -5.32 -4.92 -10.71
CA VAL A 497 -4.32 -3.96 -11.21
C VAL A 497 -4.80 -3.29 -12.50
N TRP A 498 -5.21 -4.08 -13.51
CA TRP A 498 -5.68 -3.54 -14.78
C TRP A 498 -6.95 -2.70 -14.63
N THR A 499 -7.89 -3.20 -13.84
CA THR A 499 -9.17 -2.53 -13.57
C THR A 499 -8.97 -1.20 -12.87
N ILE A 500 -8.18 -1.17 -11.81
CA ILE A 500 -7.88 0.04 -11.03
C ILE A 500 -7.12 1.04 -11.88
N ALA A 501 -6.12 0.58 -12.65
CA ALA A 501 -5.36 1.44 -13.54
C ALA A 501 -6.27 2.12 -14.58
N ASP A 502 -7.21 1.38 -15.18
CA ASP A 502 -8.17 1.91 -16.14
C ASP A 502 -9.14 2.91 -15.48
N LEU A 503 -9.74 2.54 -14.35
CA LEU A 503 -10.69 3.37 -13.63
C LEU A 503 -10.06 4.66 -13.08
N ALA A 504 -8.78 4.62 -12.71
CA ALA A 504 -7.98 5.79 -12.34
C ALA A 504 -7.55 6.64 -13.55
N LYS A 505 -7.95 6.24 -14.77
CA LYS A 505 -7.58 6.81 -16.08
C LYS A 505 -6.07 6.85 -16.28
N GLY A 506 -5.44 5.72 -16.01
CA GLY A 506 -4.02 5.48 -16.18
C GLY A 506 -3.56 5.69 -17.62
N ARG A 507 -2.39 6.29 -17.76
CA ARG A 507 -1.66 6.44 -19.01
C ARG A 507 -0.27 5.85 -18.85
N CYS A 508 0.02 4.84 -19.67
CA CYS A 508 1.18 3.97 -19.57
C CYS A 508 1.97 3.97 -20.89
N GLY A 509 3.09 3.24 -20.90
CA GLY A 509 3.92 3.09 -22.10
C GLY A 509 4.78 4.33 -22.40
N PRO A 510 5.41 4.41 -23.61
CA PRO A 510 6.33 5.48 -23.96
C PRO A 510 5.69 6.86 -23.76
N ARG A 511 6.31 7.66 -22.88
CA ARG A 511 5.88 9.02 -22.53
C ARG A 511 4.45 9.11 -21.95
N GLY A 512 3.90 8.02 -21.42
CA GLY A 512 2.54 8.00 -20.84
C GLY A 512 1.45 8.34 -21.86
N ARG A 513 1.57 7.85 -23.09
CA ARG A 513 0.63 8.18 -24.19
C ARG A 513 -0.48 7.16 -24.40
N LEU A 514 -0.33 5.94 -23.92
CA LEU A 514 -1.31 4.89 -24.12
C LEU A 514 -2.25 4.84 -22.92
N SER A 515 -3.56 4.89 -23.14
CA SER A 515 -4.51 4.55 -22.07
C SER A 515 -4.34 3.08 -21.68
N VAL A 516 -4.74 2.74 -20.46
CA VAL A 516 -4.70 1.35 -19.98
C VAL A 516 -5.45 0.38 -20.92
N PRO A 517 -6.69 0.65 -21.37
CA PRO A 517 -7.37 -0.22 -22.34
C PRO A 517 -6.58 -0.42 -23.64
N THR A 518 -5.98 0.66 -24.17
CA THR A 518 -5.18 0.59 -25.39
C THR A 518 -3.93 -0.25 -25.18
N LEU A 519 -3.22 -0.05 -24.07
CA LEU A 519 -2.02 -0.82 -23.78
C LEU A 519 -2.34 -2.30 -23.54
N PHE A 520 -3.40 -2.58 -22.79
CA PHE A 520 -3.86 -3.94 -22.52
C PHE A 520 -4.21 -4.68 -23.82
N ALA A 521 -4.97 -4.04 -24.73
CA ALA A 521 -5.28 -4.61 -26.04
C ALA A 521 -4.03 -4.90 -26.90
N LEU A 522 -2.98 -4.09 -26.79
CA LEU A 522 -1.71 -4.30 -27.49
C LEU A 522 -0.91 -5.47 -26.93
N MET A 523 -0.96 -5.70 -25.61
CA MET A 523 -0.26 -6.82 -24.96
C MET A 523 -1.02 -8.14 -25.03
N GLY A 524 -2.36 -8.10 -25.12
CA GLY A 524 -3.26 -9.26 -25.07
C GLY A 524 -3.41 -10.07 -26.36
N GLY A 525 -2.67 -9.77 -27.43
CA GLY A 525 -2.52 -10.69 -28.57
C GLY A 525 -3.77 -11.04 -29.39
N THR A 526 -4.91 -10.37 -29.21
CA THR A 526 -6.05 -10.44 -30.15
C THR A 526 -6.60 -9.06 -30.46
N LEU A 527 -6.14 -8.50 -31.59
CA LEU A 527 -6.92 -7.57 -32.40
C LEU A 527 -8.28 -8.22 -32.75
N ARG A 528 -9.30 -8.06 -31.91
CA ARG A 528 -10.69 -8.35 -32.27
C ARG A 528 -11.42 -7.04 -32.59
N GLN A 529 -11.37 -6.71 -33.88
CA GLN A 529 -12.38 -6.03 -34.70
C GLN A 529 -12.88 -4.61 -34.40
N ASP A 530 -12.51 -3.91 -33.32
CA ASP A 530 -12.95 -2.51 -33.10
C ASP A 530 -11.84 -1.45 -33.19
N LEU A 531 -10.83 -1.67 -34.05
CA LEU A 531 -9.85 -0.65 -34.43
C LEU A 531 -10.42 0.33 -35.48
N ASP A 532 -11.58 0.92 -35.19
CA ASP A 532 -12.04 2.14 -35.86
C ASP A 532 -11.57 3.41 -35.12
N GLN A 533 -10.94 3.25 -33.94
CA GLN A 533 -10.19 4.33 -33.31
C GLN A 533 -8.71 4.25 -33.73
N ARG A 534 -8.33 5.11 -34.67
CA ARG A 534 -6.93 5.34 -35.05
C ARG A 534 -6.12 5.58 -33.77
N ILE A 535 -5.22 4.66 -33.40
CA ILE A 535 -4.16 4.96 -32.45
C ILE A 535 -3.45 6.20 -33.02
N PRO A 536 -3.39 7.34 -32.29
CA PRO A 536 -2.74 8.53 -32.79
C PRO A 536 -1.22 8.33 -32.72
N ILE A 537 -0.70 7.51 -33.63
CA ILE A 537 0.71 7.42 -33.93
C ILE A 537 1.03 8.70 -34.71
N ALA A 538 1.48 9.73 -34.00
CA ALA A 538 1.78 11.03 -34.58
C ALA A 538 3.02 10.99 -35.48
N SER A 539 3.87 9.97 -35.34
CA SER A 539 5.09 9.78 -36.14
C SER A 539 5.56 8.32 -36.19
N ILE A 540 6.42 8.01 -37.17
CA ILE A 540 7.11 6.70 -37.26
C ILE A 540 7.93 6.42 -36.00
N GLN A 541 8.48 7.46 -35.37
CA GLN A 541 9.23 7.34 -34.12
C GLN A 541 8.35 6.81 -32.98
N ASP A 542 7.10 7.27 -32.91
CA ASP A 542 6.15 6.81 -31.88
C ASP A 542 5.75 5.35 -32.10
N ALA A 543 5.61 4.91 -33.36
CA ALA A 543 5.39 3.50 -33.67
C ALA A 543 6.58 2.63 -33.24
N MET A 544 7.80 3.10 -33.49
CA MET A 544 9.00 2.39 -33.07
C MET A 544 9.13 2.31 -31.55
N GLU A 545 8.87 3.40 -30.83
CA GLU A 545 8.89 3.40 -29.35
C GLU A 545 7.87 2.41 -28.77
N VAL A 546 6.65 2.33 -29.32
CA VAL A 546 5.64 1.35 -28.90
C VAL A 546 6.12 -0.08 -29.17
N LEU A 547 6.72 -0.35 -30.32
CA LEU A 547 7.25 -1.67 -30.65
C LEU A 547 8.45 -2.07 -29.78
N HIS A 548 9.32 -1.11 -29.40
CA HIS A 548 10.37 -1.35 -28.40
C HIS A 548 9.79 -1.62 -27.01
N PHE A 549 8.79 -0.85 -26.59
CA PHE A 549 8.12 -1.04 -25.31
C PHE A 549 7.46 -2.43 -25.20
N LEU A 550 6.86 -2.90 -26.28
CA LEU A 550 6.26 -4.24 -26.37
C LEU A 550 7.31 -5.36 -26.52
N GLY A 551 8.61 -5.05 -26.56
CA GLY A 551 9.68 -6.03 -26.76
C GLY A 551 9.71 -6.65 -28.16
N LEU A 552 9.02 -6.06 -29.13
CA LEU A 552 8.92 -6.54 -30.51
C LEU A 552 10.06 -6.03 -31.40
N LEU A 553 10.85 -5.08 -30.91
CA LEU A 553 12.09 -4.60 -31.54
C LEU A 553 13.25 -4.62 -30.55
N PRO A 554 14.44 -5.07 -30.96
CA PRO A 554 15.63 -5.06 -30.10
C PRO A 554 15.99 -3.63 -29.67
N PRO A 555 16.49 -3.39 -28.45
CA PRO A 555 16.80 -2.04 -27.97
C PRO A 555 17.76 -1.33 -28.93
N VAL A 556 17.42 -0.08 -29.32
CA VAL A 556 18.30 0.74 -30.16
C VAL A 556 19.48 1.18 -29.31
N ASP A 557 20.67 0.68 -29.66
CA ASP A 557 21.92 1.21 -29.14
C ASP A 557 22.07 2.64 -29.67
N THR A 558 21.74 3.65 -28.85
CA THR A 558 21.85 5.06 -29.25
C THR A 558 23.30 5.49 -29.25
N GLN A 559 24.07 5.05 -30.25
CA GLN A 559 25.19 5.81 -30.77
C GLN A 559 24.68 6.64 -31.96
N PRO A 560 24.70 7.99 -31.89
CA PRO A 560 24.27 8.81 -33.01
C PRO A 560 25.33 8.74 -34.11
N THR A 561 24.94 8.27 -35.29
CA THR A 561 25.63 8.58 -36.57
C THR A 561 24.63 9.04 -37.60
#